data_AF-A0A5J4G2G1-F1
#
_entry.id   AF-A0A5J4G2G1-F1
#
_cell.length_a   1.000
_cell.length_b   1.000
_cell.length_c   1.000
_cell.angle_alpha   90.00
_cell.angle_beta   90.00
_cell.angle_gamma   90.00
#
_symmetry.space_group_name_H-M   'P 1'
#
loop_
_entity.id
_entity.type
_entity.pdbx_description
1 polymer ?
#
loop_
_entity_poly.entity_id
_entity_poly.type
_entity_poly.pdbx_seq_one_letter_code
_entity_poly.pdbx_strand_id
1 'polypeptide(L)' 'MICTFECTYCKECASKTFKNTCPNCGGNFTQRPIRPKHLLENYPASTTIVFKPKQIK' A
#
# COMPACT_ATOMS: atom_id res chain seq x y z
N MET A 1 -2.04 1.92 4.03
CA MET A 1 -0.69 1.65 4.56
C MET A 1 0.14 1.04 3.46
N ILE A 2 1.34 1.57 3.21
CA ILE A 2 2.24 1.16 2.10
C ILE A 2 3.62 0.76 2.64
N CYS A 3 4.29 -0.20 2.00
CA CYS A 3 5.69 -0.57 2.30
C CYS A 3 6.64 -0.14 1.17
N THR A 4 7.95 -0.39 1.31
CA THR A 4 8.98 -0.02 0.31
C THR A 4 8.80 -0.70 -1.06
N PHE A 5 8.10 -1.83 -1.14
CA PHE A 5 7.77 -2.51 -2.39
C PHE A 5 6.35 -2.18 -2.87
N GLU A 6 5.81 -1.06 -2.41
CA GLU A 6 4.48 -0.57 -2.76
C GLU A 6 3.32 -1.55 -2.49
N CYS A 7 3.50 -2.51 -1.57
CA CYS A 7 2.39 -3.35 -1.13
C CYS A 7 1.43 -2.50 -0.28
N THR A 8 0.21 -2.33 -0.76
CA THR A 8 -0.81 -1.52 -0.08
C THR A 8 -1.83 -2.36 0.66
N TYR A 9 -2.04 -2.06 1.93
CA TYR A 9 -3.09 -2.66 2.75
C TYR A 9 -3.91 -1.59 3.48
N CYS A 10 -5.11 -1.96 3.90
CA CYS A 10 -5.97 -1.13 4.73
C CYS A 10 -5.30 -0.83 6.10
N LYS A 11 -5.67 0.27 6.77
CA LYS A 11 -5.09 0.64 8.08
C LYS A 11 -5.30 -0.46 9.11
N GLU A 12 -6.49 -1.04 9.15
CA GLU A 12 -6.83 -2.13 10.05
C GLU A 12 -6.01 -3.39 9.78
N CYS A 13 -5.90 -3.79 8.52
CA CYS A 13 -5.11 -4.93 8.05
C CYS A 13 -3.65 -4.80 8.48
N ALA A 14 -3.04 -3.64 8.21
CA ALA A 14 -1.65 -3.37 8.58
C ALA A 14 -1.43 -3.44 10.10
N SER A 15 -2.34 -2.85 10.90
CA SER A 15 -2.16 -2.78 12.35
C SER A 15 -2.55 -4.06 13.08
N LYS A 16 -3.71 -4.67 12.76
CA LYS A 16 -4.26 -5.80 13.50
C LYS A 16 -3.76 -7.13 12.96
N THR A 17 -3.90 -7.35 11.65
CA THR A 17 -3.53 -8.63 11.01
C THR A 17 -2.02 -8.78 10.92
N PHE A 18 -1.34 -7.72 10.48
CA PHE A 18 0.09 -7.76 10.16
C PHE A 18 0.98 -7.11 11.22
N LYS A 19 0.42 -6.57 12.31
CA LYS A 19 1.18 -5.96 13.44
C LYS A 19 2.24 -4.95 12.99
N ASN A 20 1.90 -4.13 12.00
CA ASN A 20 2.74 -3.13 11.32
C ASN A 20 3.96 -3.67 10.54
N THR A 21 4.01 -4.97 10.26
CA THR A 21 5.07 -5.63 9.49
C THR A 21 4.53 -6.18 8.19
N CYS A 22 5.14 -5.81 7.06
CA CYS A 22 4.69 -6.26 5.75
C CYS A 22 4.93 -7.77 5.56
N PRO A 23 3.92 -8.57 5.19
CA PRO A 23 4.09 -10.00 4.98
C PRO A 23 4.90 -10.34 3.72
N ASN A 24 5.17 -9.36 2.84
CA ASN A 24 5.91 -9.57 1.60
C ASN A 24 7.40 -9.28 1.74
N CYS A 25 7.76 -8.21 2.45
CA CYS A 25 9.15 -7.76 2.56
C CYS A 25 9.70 -7.72 3.99
N GLY A 26 8.87 -8.00 5.01
CA GLY A 26 9.27 -7.89 6.42
C GLY A 26 9.49 -6.46 6.93
N GLY A 27 9.31 -5.44 6.08
CA GLY A 27 9.49 -4.03 6.44
C GLY A 27 8.28 -3.42 7.14
N ASN A 28 8.42 -2.17 7.59
CA ASN A 28 7.35 -1.41 8.23
C ASN A 28 6.33 -0.85 7.23
N PHE A 29 5.19 -0.39 7.76
CA PHE A 29 4.18 0.31 7.00
C PHE A 29 4.16 1.81 7.32
N THR A 30 3.90 2.63 6.29
CA THR A 30 3.71 4.08 6.41
C THR A 30 2.45 4.54 5.68
N GLN A 31 2.05 5.80 5.89
CA GLN A 31 0.98 6.42 5.11
C GLN A 31 1.48 6.77 3.71
N ARG A 32 0.69 6.47 2.68
CA ARG A 32 1.00 6.87 1.31
C ARG A 32 0.78 8.39 1.18
N PRO A 33 1.79 9.17 0.73
CA PRO A 33 1.61 10.59 0.45
C PRO A 33 0.52 10.84 -0.60
N ILE A 34 -0.17 11.96 -0.44
CA ILE A 34 -1.17 12.42 -1.41
C ILE A 34 -0.46 12.98 -2.63
N ARG A 35 -0.92 12.63 -3.83
CA ARG A 35 -0.49 13.30 -5.06
C ARG A 35 -1.31 14.59 -5.26
N PRO A 36 -0.70 15.79 -5.24
CA PRO A 36 -1.41 17.05 -5.44
C PRO A 36 -2.14 17.10 -6.79
N LYS A 37 -3.26 17.85 -6.83
CA LYS A 37 -4.15 17.91 -8.01
C LYS A 37 -3.43 18.33 -9.30
N HIS A 38 -2.56 19.33 -9.23
CA HIS A 38 -1.83 19.85 -10.39
C HIS A 38 -0.81 18.84 -10.98
N LEU A 39 -0.41 17.82 -10.23
CA LEU A 39 0.49 16.77 -10.71
C LEU A 39 -0.26 15.57 -11.30
N LEU A 40 -1.59 15.52 -11.20
CA LEU A 40 -2.37 14.41 -11.76
C LEU A 40 -2.39 14.43 -13.29
N GLU A 41 -2.24 15.60 -13.92
CA GLU A 41 -2.18 15.75 -15.38
C GLU A 41 -0.91 15.08 -15.95
N ASN A 42 0.24 15.33 -15.33
CA ASN A 42 1.52 14.77 -15.75
C ASN A 42 1.75 13.34 -15.23
N TYR A 43 1.22 13.02 -14.04
CA TYR A 43 1.45 11.75 -13.34
C TYR A 43 0.12 11.14 -12.85
N PRO A 44 -0.76 10.68 -13.77
CA PRO A 44 -2.04 10.10 -13.41
C PRO A 44 -1.86 8.80 -12.60
N ALA A 45 -2.90 8.42 -11.86
CA ALA A 45 -2.95 7.09 -11.27
C ALA A 45 -3.01 6.02 -12.37
N SER A 46 -2.41 4.85 -12.12
CA SER A 46 -2.51 3.73 -13.05
C SER A 46 -3.97 3.33 -13.25
N THR A 47 -4.36 3.06 -14.49
CA THR A 47 -5.67 2.53 -14.86
C THR A 47 -5.76 1.02 -14.69
N THR A 48 -4.63 0.34 -14.54
CA THR A 48 -4.57 -1.10 -14.33
C THR A 48 -4.73 -1.44 -12.85
N ILE A 49 -5.70 -2.28 -12.55
CA ILE A 49 -5.91 -2.81 -11.20
C ILE A 49 -5.00 -4.03 -10.99
N VAL A 50 -4.08 -3.94 -10.02
CA VAL A 50 -3.22 -5.06 -9.62
C VAL A 50 -3.77 -5.66 -8.33
N PHE A 51 -4.41 -6.83 -8.42
CA PHE A 51 -4.94 -7.55 -7.26
C PHE A 51 -4.02 -8.72 -6.89
N LYS A 52 -3.41 -8.66 -5.70
CA LYS A 52 -2.49 -9.68 -5.17
C LYS A 52 -2.89 -10.06 -3.74
N PRO A 53 -3.91 -10.92 -3.57
CA PRO A 53 -4.37 -11.31 -2.23
C PRO A 53 -3.28 -12.10 -1.50
N LYS A 54 -3.20 -11.89 -0.18
CA LYS A 54 -2.37 -12.70 0.70
C LYS A 54 -3.28 -13.64 1.47
N GLN A 55 -2.94 -14.93 1.47
CA GLN A 55 -3.66 -15.89 2.30
C GLN A 55 -3.24 -15.66 3.75
N ILE A 56 -4.22 -15.30 4.58
CA ILE A 56 -4.06 -15.19 6.02
C ILE A 56 -4.52 -16.55 6.56
N LYS A 57 -3.61 -17.27 7.24
CA LYS A 57 -3.95 -18.51 7.95
C LYS A 57 -4.64 -18.19 9.26
#